data_AF-A0A6V7QSP6-F1
#
_entry.id   AF-A0A6V7QSP6-F1
#
_cell.length_a   1.000
_cell.length_b   1.000
_cell.length_c   1.000
_cell.angle_alpha   90.00
_cell.angle_beta   90.00
_cell.angle_gamma   90.00
#
_symmetry.space_group_name_H-M   'P 1'
#
loop_
_entity.id
_entity.type
_entity.pdbx_description
1 polymer ?
#
loop_
_entity_poly.entity_id
_entity_poly.type
_entity_poly.pdbx_seq_one_letter_code
_entity_poly.pdbx_strand_id
1 'polypeptide(L)'
;MQNGKVIAYAFRQLKSYKKNYPIHDLELAAVIFPLKLWRHYICSAHCEIYTDHKSLKYMFTQKELNMRQRRWLELLKDYDVDILYHPRKANVVTDALSRKSAKNLAFDVTQQTPLWLDME
;
A
#
# COMPACT_ATOMS: atom_id res chain seq x y z
N MET A 1 7.69 -2.16 7.52
CA MET A 1 8.67 -3.10 8.12
C MET A 1 9.35 -2.38 9.25
N GLN A 2 9.81 -3.07 10.27
CA GLN A 2 10.60 -2.47 11.34
C GLN A 2 11.79 -3.38 11.61
N ASN A 3 13.00 -2.81 11.62
CA ASN A 3 14.25 -3.54 11.79
C ASN A 3 14.39 -4.74 10.83
N GLY A 4 14.04 -4.55 9.55
CA GLY A 4 14.11 -5.59 8.53
C GLY A 4 13.03 -6.68 8.61
N LYS A 5 12.11 -6.63 9.58
CA LYS A 5 11.03 -7.60 9.75
C LYS A 5 9.69 -7.03 9.28
N VAL A 6 8.87 -7.90 8.68
CA VAL A 6 7.50 -7.54 8.30
C VAL A 6 6.61 -7.59 9.53
N ILE A 7 5.83 -6.52 9.74
CA ILE A 7 4.85 -6.43 10.84
C ILE A 7 3.50 -6.96 10.38
N ALA A 8 3.02 -6.50 9.22
CA ALA A 8 1.72 -6.86 8.69
C ALA A 8 1.69 -6.71 7.16
N TYR A 9 0.79 -7.46 6.53
CA TYR A 9 0.42 -7.31 5.12
C TYR A 9 -1.02 -6.81 5.01
N ALA A 10 -1.28 -5.94 4.04
CA ALA A 10 -2.64 -5.52 3.72
C ALA A 10 -2.78 -5.38 2.21
N PHE A 11 -3.92 -5.85 1.70
CA PHE A 11 -4.33 -5.64 0.32
C PHE A 11 -5.84 -5.46 0.26
N ARG A 12 -6.34 -4.87 -0.82
CA ARG A 12 -7.78 -4.72 -1.03
C ARG A 12 -8.12 -4.82 -2.50
N GLN A 13 -9.20 -5.51 -2.81
CA GLN A 13 -9.72 -5.58 -4.17
C GLN A 13 -10.22 -4.21 -4.66
N LEU A 14 -10.01 -3.96 -5.95
CA LEU A 14 -10.56 -2.78 -6.61
C LEU A 14 -12.08 -2.92 -6.76
N LYS A 15 -12.82 -1.92 -6.28
CA LYS A 15 -14.26 -1.81 -6.54
C LYS A 15 -14.52 -1.61 -8.03
N SER A 16 -15.67 -2.06 -8.52
CA SER A 16 -16.07 -1.99 -9.94
C SER A 16 -15.81 -0.62 -10.57
N TYR A 17 -16.24 0.46 -9.92
CA TYR A 17 -16.07 1.83 -10.43
C TYR A 17 -14.61 2.33 -10.43
N LYS A 18 -13.73 1.73 -9.61
CA LYS A 18 -12.29 2.08 -9.60
C LYS A 18 -11.53 1.42 -10.72
N LYS A 19 -12.06 0.35 -11.33
CA LYS A 19 -11.41 -0.36 -12.45
C LYS A 19 -11.20 0.55 -13.67
N ASN A 20 -12.03 1.58 -13.81
CA ASN A 20 -11.95 2.55 -14.90
C ASN A 20 -10.93 3.69 -14.63
N TYR A 21 -10.22 3.65 -13.49
CA TYR A 21 -9.23 4.68 -13.19
C TYR A 21 -7.97 4.45 -14.03
N PRO A 22 -7.27 5.53 -14.42
CA PRO A 22 -5.96 5.38 -15.02
C PRO A 22 -5.02 4.69 -14.03
N ILE A 23 -4.06 3.92 -14.56
CA ILE A 23 -3.10 3.13 -13.76
C ILE A 23 -2.45 3.99 -12.68
N HIS A 24 -2.04 5.21 -13.02
CA HIS A 24 -1.47 6.16 -12.09
C HIS A 24 -2.35 6.42 -10.83
N ASP A 25 -3.65 6.58 -11.01
CA ASP A 25 -4.59 6.77 -9.90
C ASP A 25 -4.80 5.48 -9.10
N LEU A 26 -4.67 4.31 -9.72
CA LEU A 26 -4.73 3.02 -9.05
C LEU A 26 -3.51 2.81 -8.15
N GLU A 27 -2.31 3.12 -8.67
CA GLU A 27 -1.06 3.04 -7.92
C GLU A 27 -1.07 4.00 -6.73
N LEU A 28 -1.51 5.25 -6.93
CA LEU A 28 -1.66 6.20 -5.83
C LEU A 28 -2.71 5.73 -4.82
N ALA A 29 -3.82 5.13 -5.27
CA ALA A 29 -4.81 4.55 -4.36
C ALA A 29 -4.26 3.40 -3.52
N ALA A 30 -3.31 2.63 -4.07
CA ALA A 30 -2.64 1.54 -3.37
C ALA A 30 -1.73 2.07 -2.24
N VAL A 31 -1.16 3.28 -2.38
CA VAL A 31 -0.41 3.96 -1.31
C VAL A 31 -1.34 4.58 -0.26
N ILE A 32 -2.42 5.23 -0.68
CA ILE A 32 -3.35 5.91 0.23
C ILE A 32 -4.13 4.92 1.11
N PHE A 33 -4.37 3.70 0.61
CA PHE A 33 -5.10 2.67 1.36
C PHE A 33 -4.45 2.27 2.70
N PRO A 34 -3.18 1.81 2.74
CA PRO A 34 -2.51 1.45 3.99
C PRO A 34 -2.33 2.64 4.92
N LEU A 35 -2.09 3.86 4.39
CA LEU A 35 -2.03 5.07 5.22
C LEU A 35 -3.32 5.33 5.99
N LYS A 36 -4.47 5.10 5.34
CA LYS A 36 -5.77 5.18 6.03
C LYS A 36 -6.01 4.03 7.00
N LEU A 37 -5.57 2.82 6.65
CA LEU A 37 -5.78 1.62 7.46
C LEU A 37 -4.98 1.64 8.75
N TRP A 38 -3.76 2.17 8.70
CA TRP A 38 -2.81 2.19 9.80
C TRP A 38 -2.51 3.61 10.28
N ARG A 39 -3.47 4.53 10.12
CA ARG A 39 -3.31 5.95 10.51
C ARG A 39 -2.79 6.10 11.93
N HIS A 40 -3.33 5.34 12.88
CA HIS A 40 -2.93 5.37 14.28
C HIS A 40 -1.50 4.87 14.55
N TYR A 41 -0.91 4.09 13.65
CA TYR A 41 0.48 3.64 13.74
C TYR A 41 1.46 4.52 12.97
N ILE A 42 1.02 5.13 11.86
CA ILE A 42 1.89 5.88 10.93
C ILE A 42 1.92 7.37 11.25
N CYS A 43 0.87 7.94 11.85
CA CYS A 43 0.75 9.40 12.03
C CYS A 43 1.80 10.02 12.97
N SER A 44 2.46 9.23 13.81
CA SER A 44 3.44 9.70 14.80
C SER A 44 4.90 9.36 14.45
N ALA A 45 5.16 8.77 13.28
CA ALA A 45 6.48 8.32 12.90
C ALA A 45 6.78 8.61 11.43
N HIS A 46 8.05 8.90 11.13
CA HIS A 46 8.55 8.97 9.77
C HIS A 46 8.43 7.58 9.10
N CYS A 47 7.92 7.54 7.88
CA CYS A 47 7.66 6.29 7.18
C CYS A 47 8.10 6.37 5.71
N GLU A 48 8.93 5.41 5.30
CA GLU A 48 9.36 5.25 3.92
C GLU A 48 8.42 4.32 3.15
N ILE A 49 7.85 4.83 2.07
CA ILE A 49 6.95 4.10 1.18
C ILE A 49 7.72 3.69 -0.07
N TYR A 50 7.95 2.40 -0.22
CA TYR A 50 8.60 1.82 -1.39
C TYR A 50 7.57 1.45 -2.46
N THR A 51 7.75 1.94 -3.69
CA THR A 51 6.87 1.67 -4.84
C THR A 51 7.68 1.33 -6.09
N ASP A 52 7.18 0.40 -6.91
CA ASP A 52 7.75 0.09 -8.22
C ASP A 52 7.22 0.99 -9.35
N HIS A 53 6.43 2.01 -9.02
CA HIS A 53 5.93 2.98 -9.98
C HIS A 53 6.72 4.30 -9.92
N LYS A 54 7.64 4.49 -10.89
CA LYS A 54 8.57 5.65 -10.92
C LYS A 54 7.87 7.02 -10.87
N SER A 55 6.67 7.17 -11.42
CA SER A 55 6.00 8.48 -11.43
C SER A 55 5.56 8.93 -10.04
N LEU A 56 5.27 7.98 -9.13
CA LEU A 56 4.81 8.30 -7.77
C LEU A 56 5.89 9.01 -6.96
N LYS A 57 7.17 8.82 -7.31
CA LYS A 57 8.28 9.57 -6.73
C LYS A 57 8.10 11.09 -6.88
N TYR A 58 7.53 11.52 -8.00
CA TYR A 58 7.39 12.95 -8.34
C TYR A 58 6.04 13.54 -7.93
N MET A 59 5.24 12.82 -7.13
CA MET A 59 3.88 13.22 -6.79
C MET A 59 3.78 14.55 -6.08
N PHE A 60 4.73 14.83 -5.18
CA PHE A 60 4.78 16.10 -4.46
C PHE A 60 5.26 17.27 -5.32
N THR A 61 6.00 17.00 -6.40
CA THR A 61 6.61 18.01 -7.27
C THR A 61 5.81 18.30 -8.54
N GLN A 62 4.85 17.43 -8.88
CA GLN A 62 4.10 17.51 -10.13
C GLN A 62 3.16 18.72 -10.12
N LYS A 63 3.29 19.61 -11.12
CA LYS A 63 2.48 20.85 -11.24
C LYS A 63 1.03 20.56 -11.59
N GLU A 64 0.79 19.62 -12.51
CA GLU A 64 -0.54 19.31 -13.02
C GLU A 64 -1.07 18.02 -12.41
N LEU A 65 -2.00 18.18 -11.48
CA LEU A 65 -2.64 17.09 -10.75
C LEU A 65 -4.14 17.14 -10.94
N ASN A 66 -4.75 15.98 -11.16
CA ASN A 66 -6.20 15.84 -11.20
C ASN A 66 -6.80 16.16 -9.81
N MET A 67 -8.06 16.62 -9.74
CA MET A 67 -8.74 16.93 -8.47
C MET A 67 -8.67 15.77 -7.46
N ARG A 68 -8.77 14.53 -7.94
CA ARG A 68 -8.65 13.32 -7.11
C ARG A 68 -7.26 13.21 -6.48
N GLN A 69 -6.22 13.42 -7.27
CA GLN A 69 -4.82 13.35 -6.82
C GLN A 69 -4.52 14.46 -5.83
N ARG A 70 -5.04 15.68 -6.06
CA ARG A 70 -4.92 16.81 -5.12
C ARG A 70 -5.48 16.47 -3.74
N ARG A 71 -6.69 15.91 -3.66
CA ARG A 71 -7.31 15.47 -2.39
C ARG A 71 -6.48 14.41 -1.65
N TRP A 72 -5.82 13.53 -2.40
CA TRP A 72 -4.94 12.52 -1.81
C TRP A 72 -3.58 13.07 -1.39
N LEU A 73 -3.07 14.08 -2.10
CA LEU A 73 -1.87 14.81 -1.70
C LEU A 73 -2.09 15.65 -0.45
N GLU A 74 -3.25 16.28 -0.28
CA GLU A 74 -3.62 16.92 0.99
C GLU A 74 -3.55 15.92 2.14
N LEU A 75 -4.10 14.71 1.94
CA LEU A 75 -4.01 13.66 2.95
C LEU A 75 -2.56 13.21 3.19
N LEU A 76 -1.73 13.11 2.15
CA LEU A 76 -0.32 12.72 2.30
C LEU A 76 0.49 13.76 3.08
N LYS A 77 0.17 15.05 2.97
CA LYS A 77 0.84 16.12 3.72
C LYS A 77 0.64 16.04 5.23
N ASP A 78 -0.40 15.35 5.69
CA ASP A 78 -0.63 15.11 7.12
C ASP A 78 0.32 14.05 7.70
N TYR A 79 1.06 13.31 6.85
CA TYR A 79 2.00 12.28 7.26
C TYR A 79 3.43 12.69 6.91
N ASP A 80 4.37 12.32 7.78
CA ASP A 80 5.80 12.42 7.52
C ASP A 80 6.26 11.20 6.71
N VAL A 81 6.09 11.27 5.38
CA VAL A 81 6.31 10.13 4.47
C VAL A 81 7.19 10.46 3.29
N ASP A 82 8.15 9.56 3.00
CA ASP A 82 9.00 9.63 1.81
C ASP A 82 8.63 8.53 0.81
N ILE A 83 8.35 8.91 -0.44
CA ILE A 83 8.03 7.95 -1.51
C ILE A 83 9.30 7.62 -2.29
N LEU A 84 9.79 6.38 -2.11
CA LEU A 84 11.01 5.87 -2.72
C LEU A 84 10.69 4.88 -3.84
N TYR A 85 11.40 5.02 -4.95
CA TYR A 85 11.30 4.05 -6.05
C TYR A 85 12.12 2.79 -5.73
N HIS A 86 11.48 1.63 -5.87
CA HIS A 86 12.12 0.33 -5.73
C HIS A 86 11.82 -0.56 -6.94
N PRO A 87 12.84 -1.15 -7.59
CA PRO A 87 12.62 -1.94 -8.80
C PRO A 87 11.74 -3.17 -8.51
N ARG A 88 10.81 -3.45 -9.43
CA ARG A 88 9.81 -4.54 -9.33
C ARG A 88 10.38 -5.90 -8.92
N LYS A 89 11.61 -6.23 -9.33
CA LYS A 89 12.29 -7.49 -8.98
C LYS A 89 12.44 -7.72 -7.47
N ALA A 90 12.42 -6.66 -6.68
CA ALA A 90 12.53 -6.75 -5.23
C ALA A 90 11.18 -6.51 -4.52
N ASN A 91 10.11 -6.22 -5.27
CA ASN A 91 8.74 -6.11 -4.76
C ASN A 91 7.95 -7.43 -4.89
N VAL A 92 8.63 -8.58 -4.77
CA VAL A 92 8.07 -9.91 -5.10
C VAL A 92 6.86 -10.26 -4.24
N VAL A 93 6.92 -9.97 -2.93
CA VAL A 93 5.84 -10.29 -1.99
C VAL A 93 4.56 -9.52 -2.32
N THR A 94 4.69 -8.21 -2.57
CA THR A 94 3.57 -7.34 -2.93
C THR A 94 2.97 -7.73 -4.28
N ASP A 95 3.82 -8.05 -5.27
CA ASP A 95 3.39 -8.46 -6.61
C ASP A 95 2.64 -9.81 -6.56
N ALA A 96 3.10 -10.75 -5.73
CA ALA A 96 2.41 -12.02 -5.48
C ALA A 96 1.00 -11.81 -4.86
N LEU A 97 0.90 -10.90 -3.88
CA LEU A 97 -0.38 -10.55 -3.23
C LEU A 97 -1.34 -9.83 -4.19
N SER A 98 -0.83 -8.94 -5.04
CA SER A 98 -1.63 -8.15 -5.98
C SER A 98 -2.21 -8.99 -7.12
N ARG A 99 -1.49 -10.02 -7.57
CA ARG A 99 -1.87 -10.86 -8.73
C ARG A 99 -2.79 -12.02 -8.38
N LYS A 100 -3.00 -12.35 -7.11
CA LYS A 100 -3.91 -13.45 -6.72
C LYS A 100 -5.37 -13.06 -6.98
N SER A 101 -6.06 -13.88 -7.79
CA SER A 101 -7.48 -13.72 -8.05
C SER A 101 -8.32 -14.13 -6.82
N ALA A 102 -9.47 -13.49 -6.62
CA ALA A 102 -10.36 -13.71 -5.48
C ALA A 102 -10.75 -15.18 -5.27
N LYS A 103 -10.86 -15.96 -6.35
CA LYS A 103 -11.20 -17.38 -6.32
C LYS A 103 -10.15 -18.24 -5.59
N ASN A 104 -8.90 -17.77 -5.54
CA ASN A 104 -7.77 -18.49 -4.93
C ASN A 104 -7.42 -17.97 -3.53
N LEU A 105 -7.99 -16.85 -3.08
CA LEU A 105 -7.70 -16.25 -1.77
C LEU A 105 -8.58 -16.80 -0.65
N ALA A 106 -9.79 -17.28 -0.98
CA ALA A 106 -10.68 -17.91 0.00
C ALA A 106 -10.11 -19.23 0.56
N PHE A 107 -9.06 -19.79 -0.05
CA PHE A 107 -8.40 -21.01 0.41
C PHE A 107 -7.22 -20.77 1.36
N ASP A 108 -6.64 -19.55 1.39
CA ASP A 108 -5.40 -19.24 2.12
C ASP A 108 -5.62 -18.37 3.36
N VAL A 109 -6.84 -17.87 3.61
CA VAL A 109 -7.15 -17.13 4.83
C VAL A 109 -7.64 -18.13 5.88
N THR A 110 -6.86 -18.26 6.95
CA THR A 110 -7.09 -19.00 8.22
C THR A 110 -6.67 -20.48 8.29
N GLN A 111 -5.35 -20.71 8.23
CA GLN A 111 -4.66 -21.43 9.33
C GLN A 111 -3.71 -20.43 9.99
N GLN A 112 -4.26 -19.44 10.72
CA GLN A 112 -3.49 -18.80 11.78
C GLN A 112 -3.61 -19.75 12.97
N THR A 113 -2.54 -20.46 13.31
CA THR A 113 -2.42 -21.09 14.62
C THR A 113 -2.56 -19.99 15.68
N PRO A 114 -3.48 -20.10 16.64
CA PRO A 114 -3.54 -19.17 17.75
C PRO A 114 -2.21 -19.22 18.51
N LEU A 115 -1.61 -18.06 18.79
CA LEU A 115 -0.37 -17.92 19.56
C LEU A 115 -0.40 -18.61 20.94
N TRP A 116 -1.57 -19.02 21.42
CA TRP A 116 -1.76 -19.77 22.66
C TRP A 116 -1.40 -21.25 22.57
N LEU A 117 -1.29 -21.83 21.36
CA LEU A 117 -0.86 -23.22 21.18
C LEU A 117 0.65 -23.42 21.38
N ASP A 118 1.44 -22.35 21.35
CA ASP A 118 2.89 -22.38 21.58
C ASP A 118 3.25 -22.11 23.06
N MET A 119 2.26 -22.06 23.95
CA MET A 119 2.43 -21.81 25.40
C MET A 119 2.08 -23.03 26.29
N GLU A 120 1.89 -24.21 25.70
CA GLU A 120 1.88 -25.53 26.39
C GLU A 120 3.13 -26.33 25.98
#